data_AF-H8WW61-F1
#
_entry.id   AF-H8WW61-F1
#
_cell.length_a   1.000
_cell.length_b   1.000
_cell.length_c   1.000
_cell.angle_alpha   90.00
_cell.angle_beta   90.00
_cell.angle_gamma   90.00
#
_symmetry.space_group_name_H-M   'P 1'
#
loop_
_entity.id
_entity.type
_entity.pdbx_description
1 polymer ?
#
loop_
_entity_poly.entity_id
_entity_poly.type
_entity_poly.pdbx_seq_one_letter_code
_entity_poly.pdbx_strand_id
1 'polypeptide(L)'
;MSSTPRVRFQRLQVLGRRAVEEVLKTSFSEEQVKQCYPNIVESEAGAAKLETGITRLQEYLHDSTVTEFNHIYDENSLPQKLDELDELIHSAQERERKGGHVNEEKQVEIEKLPADDIMSSMVLSEKKDVLGKLRLIYEQLCNDNDEMLRSLDEKSKENETFAGKIFEIWEPILRQQDVIQRGSIQNDKSLYMSTK
;
A
#
# COMPACT_ATOMS: atom_id res chain seq x y z
N MET A 1 -11.10 6.01 -1.01
CA MET A 1 -11.30 4.63 -0.48
C MET A 1 -12.79 4.37 -0.48
N SER A 2 -13.34 3.78 -1.54
CA SER A 2 -14.77 3.42 -1.55
C SER A 2 -14.96 2.25 -0.59
N SER A 3 -15.79 2.42 0.44
CA SER A 3 -16.14 1.32 1.34
C SER A 3 -16.97 0.30 0.54
N THR A 4 -16.30 -0.74 0.05
CA THR A 4 -17.00 -1.84 -0.61
C THR A 4 -17.98 -2.46 0.38
N PRO A 5 -19.27 -2.61 0.01
CA PRO A 5 -20.25 -3.14 0.94
C PRO A 5 -19.94 -4.63 1.20
N ARG A 6 -19.64 -4.94 2.47
CA ARG A 6 -19.39 -6.30 2.98
C ARG A 6 -20.71 -6.95 3.34
N VAL A 7 -21.29 -7.67 2.39
CA VAL A 7 -22.69 -8.11 2.46
C VAL A 7 -22.80 -9.63 2.52
N ARG A 8 -21.86 -10.37 1.93
CA ARG A 8 -21.99 -11.84 1.81
C ARG A 8 -21.95 -12.57 3.13
N PHE A 9 -21.01 -12.23 4.01
CA PHE A 9 -20.92 -12.88 5.32
C PHE A 9 -22.17 -12.63 6.16
N GLN A 10 -22.67 -11.39 6.17
CA GLN A 10 -23.92 -11.03 6.86
C GLN A 10 -25.11 -11.83 6.32
N ARG A 11 -25.24 -11.95 5.00
CA ARG A 11 -26.29 -12.76 4.37
C ARG A 11 -26.19 -14.23 4.73
N LEU A 12 -24.97 -14.78 4.77
CA LEU A 12 -24.74 -16.17 5.16
C LEU A 12 -25.20 -16.40 6.61
N GLN A 13 -24.86 -15.51 7.53
CA GLN A 13 -25.31 -15.62 8.92
C GLN A 13 -26.83 -15.55 9.05
N VAL A 14 -27.48 -14.63 8.32
CA VAL A 14 -28.94 -14.52 8.32
C VAL A 14 -29.59 -15.79 7.75
N LEU A 15 -29.05 -16.33 6.66
CA LEU A 15 -29.54 -17.56 6.06
C LEU A 15 -29.37 -18.76 7.01
N GLY A 16 -28.21 -18.88 7.65
CA GLY A 16 -27.92 -19.94 8.62
C GLY A 16 -28.90 -19.92 9.79
N ARG A 17 -29.10 -18.75 10.41
CA ARG A 17 -30.09 -18.57 11.49
C ARG A 17 -31.50 -18.93 11.05
N ARG A 18 -31.92 -18.42 9.89
CA ARG A 18 -33.26 -18.71 9.36
C ARG A 18 -33.45 -20.20 9.06
N ALA A 19 -32.44 -20.88 8.54
CA ALA A 19 -32.51 -22.32 8.29
C ALA A 19 -32.70 -23.11 9.59
N VAL A 20 -31.99 -22.75 10.67
CA VAL A 20 -32.15 -23.37 11.99
C VAL A 20 -33.57 -23.14 12.53
N GLU A 21 -34.08 -21.92 12.43
CA GLU A 21 -35.45 -21.60 12.87
C GLU A 21 -36.50 -22.41 12.10
N GLU A 22 -36.37 -22.54 10.78
CA GLU A 22 -37.31 -23.33 9.97
C GLU A 22 -37.25 -24.82 10.29
N VAL A 23 -36.06 -25.37 10.54
CA VAL A 23 -35.89 -26.77 10.98
C VAL A 23 -36.55 -27.00 12.34
N LEU A 24 -36.35 -26.08 13.28
CA LEU A 24 -36.95 -26.15 14.62
C LEU A 24 -38.49 -26.10 14.55
N LYS A 25 -39.04 -25.17 13.76
CA LYS A 25 -40.50 -25.04 13.57
C LYS A 25 -41.11 -26.28 12.92
N THR A 26 -40.43 -26.84 11.93
CA THR A 26 -40.97 -27.96 11.14
C THR A 26 -40.85 -29.31 11.85
N SER A 27 -39.79 -29.51 12.64
CA SER A 27 -39.46 -30.81 13.25
C SER A 27 -39.92 -30.94 14.69
N PHE A 28 -40.15 -29.82 15.38
CA PHE A 28 -40.59 -29.79 16.78
C PHE A 28 -41.90 -29.03 16.95
N SER A 29 -42.82 -29.15 15.97
CA SER A 29 -44.15 -28.59 16.14
C SER A 29 -44.84 -29.25 17.33
N GLU A 30 -45.51 -28.45 18.15
CA GLU A 30 -46.13 -28.91 19.38
C GLU A 30 -47.13 -30.06 19.12
N GLU A 31 -47.80 -30.01 17.97
CA GLU A 31 -48.74 -31.04 17.48
C GLU A 31 -48.03 -32.37 17.18
N GLN A 32 -46.88 -32.35 16.51
CA GLN A 32 -46.09 -33.55 16.23
C GLN A 32 -45.58 -34.20 17.52
N VAL A 33 -45.09 -33.38 18.45
CA VAL A 33 -44.57 -33.92 19.72
C VAL A 33 -45.71 -34.49 20.56
N LYS A 34 -46.88 -33.85 20.59
CA LYS A 34 -48.08 -34.39 21.27
C LYS A 34 -48.53 -35.72 20.66
N GLN A 35 -48.45 -35.89 19.33
CA GLN A 35 -48.75 -37.16 18.65
C GLN A 35 -47.74 -38.27 18.99
N CYS A 36 -46.47 -37.93 19.20
CA CYS A 36 -45.43 -38.91 19.57
C CYS A 36 -45.49 -39.36 21.03
N TYR A 37 -46.11 -38.59 21.93
CA TYR A 37 -46.16 -38.88 23.38
C TYR A 37 -47.60 -38.87 23.95
N PRO A 38 -48.54 -39.66 23.39
CA PRO A 38 -49.97 -39.58 23.75
C PRO A 38 -50.23 -39.84 25.24
N ASN A 39 -49.56 -40.83 25.83
CA ASN A 39 -49.74 -41.22 27.25
C ASN A 39 -49.32 -40.13 28.26
N ILE A 40 -48.44 -39.21 27.85
CA ILE A 40 -47.96 -38.11 28.72
C ILE A 40 -48.89 -36.90 28.60
N VAL A 41 -49.50 -36.71 27.44
CA VAL A 41 -50.41 -35.59 27.13
C VAL A 41 -51.76 -35.77 27.80
N GLU A 42 -52.20 -37.00 28.07
CA GLU A 42 -53.46 -37.28 28.78
C GLU A 42 -53.51 -36.70 30.21
N SER A 43 -52.35 -36.50 30.84
CA SER A 43 -52.25 -35.82 32.13
C SER A 43 -51.97 -34.34 31.93
N GLU A 44 -52.79 -33.46 32.53
CA GLU A 44 -52.60 -32.00 32.47
C GLU A 44 -51.21 -31.57 32.99
N ALA A 45 -50.71 -32.22 34.05
CA ALA A 45 -49.37 -32.00 34.57
C ALA A 45 -48.26 -32.55 33.65
N GLY A 46 -48.55 -33.58 32.86
CA GLY A 46 -47.64 -34.15 31.87
C GLY A 46 -47.54 -33.28 30.61
N ALA A 47 -48.67 -32.76 30.14
CA ALA A 47 -48.74 -31.82 29.01
C ALA A 47 -47.95 -30.53 29.28
N ALA A 48 -48.13 -29.92 30.46
CA ALA A 48 -47.39 -28.70 30.84
C ALA A 48 -45.86 -28.92 30.94
N LYS A 49 -45.44 -30.08 31.46
CA LYS A 49 -44.01 -30.47 31.52
C LYS A 49 -43.44 -30.73 30.13
N LEU A 50 -44.22 -31.35 29.24
CA LEU A 50 -43.82 -31.63 27.87
C LEU A 50 -43.62 -30.32 27.09
N GLU A 51 -44.55 -29.37 27.21
CA GLU A 51 -44.44 -28.05 26.59
C GLU A 51 -43.18 -27.31 27.07
N THR A 52 -42.96 -27.26 28.39
CA THR A 52 -41.75 -26.65 28.97
C THR A 52 -40.46 -27.35 28.49
N GLY A 53 -40.51 -28.68 28.33
CA GLY A 53 -39.39 -29.48 27.84
C GLY A 53 -39.07 -29.20 26.37
N ILE A 54 -40.10 -29.06 25.53
CA ILE A 54 -39.96 -28.72 24.11
C ILE A 54 -39.35 -27.33 23.95
N THR A 55 -39.85 -26.33 24.69
CA THR A 55 -39.30 -24.96 24.63
C THR A 55 -37.81 -24.96 25.00
N ARG A 56 -37.44 -25.63 26.11
CA ARG A 56 -36.04 -25.74 26.53
C ARG A 56 -35.17 -26.48 25.51
N LEU A 57 -35.70 -27.54 24.88
CA LEU A 57 -35.00 -28.27 23.84
C LEU A 57 -34.78 -27.40 22.60
N GLN A 58 -35.79 -26.64 22.18
CA GLN A 58 -35.71 -25.72 21.04
C GLN A 58 -34.68 -24.61 21.30
N GLU A 59 -34.72 -24.00 22.49
CA GLU A 59 -33.75 -22.99 22.92
C GLU A 59 -32.32 -23.55 22.93
N TYR A 60 -32.12 -24.70 23.58
CA TYR A 60 -30.81 -25.34 23.65
C TYR A 60 -30.27 -25.72 22.26
N LEU A 61 -31.10 -26.31 21.41
CA LEU A 61 -30.69 -26.73 20.07
C LEU A 61 -30.37 -25.50 19.21
N HIS A 62 -31.18 -24.45 19.29
CA HIS A 62 -30.92 -23.18 18.61
C HIS A 62 -29.57 -22.61 19.02
N ASP A 63 -29.36 -22.41 20.33
CA ASP A 63 -28.16 -21.75 20.84
C ASP A 63 -26.90 -22.58 20.62
N SER A 64 -26.99 -23.90 20.79
CA SER A 64 -25.88 -24.81 20.52
C SER A 64 -25.51 -24.80 19.04
N THR A 65 -26.50 -24.84 18.14
CA THR A 65 -26.24 -24.86 16.69
C THR A 65 -25.68 -23.54 16.18
N VAL A 66 -26.23 -22.42 16.65
CA VAL A 66 -25.74 -21.08 16.29
C VAL A 66 -24.33 -20.86 16.80
N THR A 67 -24.03 -21.29 18.03
CA THR A 67 -22.68 -21.24 18.59
C THR A 67 -21.70 -22.07 17.75
N GLU A 68 -22.08 -23.29 17.40
CA GLU A 68 -21.25 -24.17 16.57
C GLU A 68 -21.00 -23.57 15.18
N PHE A 69 -22.02 -22.99 14.54
CA PHE A 69 -21.83 -22.28 13.28
C PHE A 69 -20.86 -21.11 13.40
N ASN A 70 -20.92 -20.34 14.49
CA ASN A 70 -19.97 -19.26 14.71
C ASN A 70 -18.54 -19.79 14.85
N HIS A 71 -18.34 -20.92 15.56
CA HIS A 71 -17.04 -21.57 15.63
C HIS A 71 -16.52 -22.01 14.26
N ILE A 72 -17.36 -22.65 13.44
CA ILE A 72 -17.00 -23.04 12.06
C ILE A 72 -16.63 -21.80 11.22
N TYR A 73 -17.35 -20.69 11.40
CA TYR A 73 -17.06 -19.43 10.70
C TYR A 73 -15.69 -18.87 11.07
N ASP A 74 -15.34 -18.90 12.35
CA ASP A 74 -14.08 -18.40 12.88
C ASP A 74 -12.90 -19.30 12.47
N GLU A 75 -13.03 -20.62 12.62
CA GLU A 75 -11.99 -21.60 12.26
C GLU A 75 -11.57 -21.48 10.79
N ASN A 76 -12.54 -21.29 9.90
CA ASN A 76 -12.28 -21.19 8.48
C ASN A 76 -11.94 -19.77 8.01
N SER A 77 -11.97 -18.80 8.93
CA SER A 77 -11.80 -17.37 8.65
C SER A 77 -12.74 -16.89 7.52
N LEU A 78 -13.98 -17.40 7.52
CA LEU A 78 -15.01 -17.06 6.55
C LEU A 78 -15.33 -15.56 6.46
N PRO A 79 -15.36 -14.78 7.56
CA PRO A 79 -15.60 -13.35 7.48
C PRO A 79 -14.59 -12.65 6.56
N GLN A 80 -13.30 -12.95 6.74
CA GLN A 80 -12.21 -12.35 5.96
C GLN A 80 -12.30 -12.76 4.49
N LYS A 81 -12.45 -14.06 4.21
CA LYS A 81 -12.50 -14.58 2.84
C LYS A 81 -13.69 -14.04 2.04
N LEU A 82 -14.85 -13.89 2.66
CA LEU A 82 -16.04 -13.37 2.00
C LEU A 82 -15.99 -11.85 1.80
N ASP A 83 -15.37 -11.12 2.73
CA ASP A 83 -15.08 -9.69 2.58
C ASP A 83 -14.09 -9.46 1.43
N GLU A 84 -13.00 -10.23 1.37
CA GLU A 84 -12.03 -10.20 0.26
C GLU A 84 -12.69 -10.52 -1.08
N LEU A 85 -13.62 -11.48 -1.10
CA LEU A 85 -14.37 -11.81 -2.31
C LEU A 85 -15.33 -10.68 -2.73
N ASP A 86 -15.94 -9.98 -1.79
CA ASP A 86 -16.75 -8.77 -2.06
C ASP A 86 -15.87 -7.67 -2.67
N GLU A 87 -14.67 -7.46 -2.14
CA GLU A 87 -13.67 -6.51 -2.64
C GLU A 87 -13.16 -6.86 -4.04
N LEU A 88 -12.87 -8.13 -4.31
CA LEU A 88 -12.44 -8.61 -5.63
C LEU A 88 -13.53 -8.41 -6.69
N ILE A 89 -14.78 -8.72 -6.35
CA ILE A 89 -15.91 -8.57 -7.29
C ILE A 89 -16.20 -7.09 -7.57
N HIS A 90 -16.17 -6.24 -6.54
CA HIS A 90 -16.30 -4.80 -6.74
C HIS A 90 -15.17 -4.24 -7.63
N SER A 91 -13.93 -4.68 -7.38
CA SER A 91 -12.79 -4.28 -8.20
C SER A 91 -12.95 -4.71 -9.66
N ALA A 92 -13.45 -5.93 -9.91
CA ALA A 92 -13.72 -6.42 -11.25
C ALA A 92 -14.82 -5.61 -11.96
N GLN A 93 -15.93 -5.32 -11.26
CA GLN A 93 -17.03 -4.49 -11.78
C GLN A 93 -16.57 -3.06 -12.07
N GLU A 94 -15.68 -2.48 -11.24
CA GLU A 94 -15.10 -1.18 -11.52
C GLU A 94 -14.23 -1.17 -12.77
N ARG A 95 -13.45 -2.24 -13.02
CA ARG A 95 -12.63 -2.37 -14.24
C ARG A 95 -13.52 -2.44 -15.49
N GLU A 96 -14.58 -3.22 -15.44
CA GLU A 96 -15.59 -3.28 -16.50
C GLU A 96 -16.21 -1.90 -16.78
N ARG A 97 -16.63 -1.19 -15.73
CA ARG A 97 -17.25 0.15 -15.86
C ARG A 97 -16.29 1.22 -16.40
N LYS A 98 -14.99 1.11 -16.14
CA LYS A 98 -13.96 2.05 -16.63
C LYS A 98 -13.57 1.81 -18.09
N GLY A 99 -14.26 0.93 -18.80
CA GLY A 99 -13.99 0.64 -20.21
C GLY A 99 -12.87 -0.36 -20.44
N GLY A 100 -12.46 -1.11 -19.39
CA GLY A 100 -11.66 -2.31 -19.58
C GLY A 100 -12.51 -3.31 -20.37
N HIS A 101 -12.18 -3.49 -21.65
CA HIS A 101 -12.88 -4.45 -22.50
C HIS A 101 -12.79 -5.84 -21.87
N VAL A 102 -13.91 -6.32 -21.32
CA VAL A 102 -14.11 -7.71 -20.86
C VAL A 102 -13.78 -8.73 -21.96
N ASN A 103 -13.70 -8.29 -23.23
CA ASN A 103 -13.35 -9.11 -24.37
C ASN A 103 -11.83 -9.22 -24.65
N GLU A 104 -10.98 -8.38 -24.04
CA GLU A 104 -9.52 -8.44 -24.20
C GLU A 104 -8.81 -9.07 -23.00
N GLU A 105 -9.42 -9.01 -21.80
CA GLU A 105 -9.03 -9.86 -20.68
C GLU A 105 -9.50 -11.30 -20.97
N LYS A 106 -8.66 -12.06 -21.69
CA LYS A 106 -8.83 -13.52 -21.84
C LYS A 106 -9.21 -14.11 -20.48
N GLN A 107 -10.27 -14.91 -20.42
CA GLN A 107 -10.54 -15.75 -19.24
C GLN A 107 -9.28 -16.55 -18.94
N VAL A 108 -8.58 -16.13 -17.88
CA VAL A 108 -7.37 -16.79 -17.41
C VAL A 108 -7.84 -18.02 -16.67
N GLU A 109 -7.88 -19.16 -17.35
CA GLU A 109 -8.16 -20.45 -16.74
C GLU A 109 -7.00 -20.80 -15.81
N ILE A 110 -7.19 -20.59 -14.50
CA ILE A 110 -6.14 -20.74 -13.46
C ILE A 110 -5.46 -22.12 -13.54
N GLU A 111 -6.21 -23.16 -13.89
CA GLU A 111 -5.71 -24.54 -14.03
C GLU A 111 -4.76 -24.74 -15.22
N LYS A 112 -4.80 -23.85 -16.22
CA LYS A 112 -3.91 -23.90 -17.40
C LYS A 112 -2.73 -22.94 -17.29
N LEU A 113 -2.58 -22.19 -16.20
CA LEU A 113 -1.40 -21.34 -16.05
C LEU A 113 -0.18 -22.20 -15.72
N PRO A 114 0.89 -22.10 -16.52
CA PRO A 114 2.16 -22.68 -16.15
C PRO A 114 2.69 -21.98 -14.90
N ALA A 115 3.43 -22.74 -14.07
CA ALA A 115 4.04 -22.20 -12.86
C ALA A 115 4.92 -20.97 -13.13
N ASP A 116 5.56 -20.91 -14.30
CA ASP A 116 6.39 -19.78 -14.73
C ASP A 116 5.60 -18.48 -14.91
N ASP A 117 4.33 -18.54 -15.32
CA ASP A 117 3.47 -17.36 -15.47
C ASP A 117 3.02 -16.81 -14.11
N ILE A 118 2.78 -17.71 -13.15
CA ILE A 118 2.45 -17.33 -11.76
C ILE A 118 3.66 -16.68 -11.09
N MET A 119 4.83 -17.31 -11.22
CA MET A 119 6.07 -16.77 -10.67
C MET A 119 6.46 -15.45 -11.33
N SER A 120 6.35 -15.34 -12.66
CA SER A 120 6.67 -14.10 -13.36
C SER A 120 5.72 -12.96 -13.01
N SER A 121 4.43 -13.22 -12.80
CA SER A 121 3.47 -12.22 -12.30
C SER A 121 3.88 -11.62 -10.95
N MET A 122 4.27 -12.48 -9.99
CA MET A 122 4.77 -12.03 -8.68
C MET A 122 6.10 -11.27 -8.81
N VAL A 123 7.01 -11.76 -9.65
CA VAL A 123 8.30 -11.11 -9.88
C VAL A 123 8.15 -9.77 -10.62
N LEU A 124 7.13 -9.61 -11.46
CA LEU A 124 6.86 -8.38 -12.20
C LEU A 124 6.37 -7.24 -11.28
N SER A 125 5.58 -7.54 -10.25
CA SER A 125 5.17 -6.52 -9.28
C SER A 125 6.37 -6.02 -8.46
N GLU A 126 7.23 -6.92 -7.97
CA GLU A 126 8.46 -6.56 -7.26
C GLU A 126 9.43 -5.76 -8.14
N LYS A 127 9.61 -6.18 -9.40
CA LYS A 127 10.44 -5.45 -10.36
C LYS A 127 9.93 -4.04 -10.63
N LYS A 128 8.62 -3.83 -10.66
CA LYS A 128 8.02 -2.50 -10.87
C LYS A 128 8.35 -1.56 -9.71
N ASP A 129 8.31 -2.05 -8.47
CA ASP A 129 8.67 -1.27 -7.29
C ASP A 129 10.16 -0.94 -7.26
N VAL A 130 11.02 -1.90 -7.62
CA VAL A 130 12.47 -1.69 -7.73
C VAL A 130 12.78 -0.67 -8.84
N LEU A 131 12.10 -0.75 -9.98
CA LEU A 131 12.27 0.20 -11.08
C LEU A 131 11.83 1.62 -10.67
N GLY A 132 10.74 1.75 -9.92
CA GLY A 132 10.31 3.03 -9.35
C GLY A 132 11.35 3.65 -8.43
N LYS A 133 11.93 2.84 -7.52
CA LYS A 133 13.03 3.28 -6.65
C LYS A 133 14.27 3.67 -7.44
N LEU A 134 14.65 2.88 -8.45
CA LEU A 134 15.82 3.15 -9.28
C LEU A 134 15.65 4.44 -10.09
N ARG A 135 14.42 4.70 -10.58
CA ARG A 135 14.10 5.95 -11.28
C ARG A 135 14.23 7.16 -10.35
N LEU A 136 13.76 7.05 -9.12
CA LEU A 136 13.91 8.11 -8.12
C LEU A 136 15.39 8.40 -7.83
N ILE A 137 16.20 7.35 -7.65
CA ILE A 137 17.65 7.49 -7.44
C ILE A 137 18.32 8.14 -8.65
N TYR A 138 17.93 7.74 -9.87
CA TYR A 138 18.45 8.33 -11.09
C TYR A 138 18.12 9.82 -11.19
N GLU A 139 16.87 10.20 -10.95
CA GLU A 139 16.43 11.60 -10.94
C GLU A 139 17.18 12.42 -9.88
N GLN A 140 17.38 11.85 -8.69
CA GLN A 140 18.18 12.50 -7.65
C GLN A 140 19.63 12.71 -8.10
N LEU A 141 20.26 11.69 -8.70
CA LEU A 141 21.65 11.79 -9.13
C LEU A 141 21.83 12.79 -10.28
N CYS A 142 20.86 12.90 -11.19
CA CYS A 142 20.83 13.95 -12.19
C CYS A 142 20.78 15.34 -11.54
N ASN A 143 19.90 15.53 -10.55
CA ASN A 143 19.79 16.81 -9.84
C ASN A 143 21.09 17.15 -9.09
N ASP A 144 21.70 16.17 -8.41
CA ASP A 144 22.94 16.36 -7.66
C ASP A 144 24.11 16.71 -8.60
N ASN A 145 24.19 16.04 -9.77
CA ASN A 145 25.21 16.36 -10.79
C ASN A 145 25.00 17.77 -11.36
N ASP A 146 23.77 18.18 -11.64
CA ASP A 146 23.46 19.52 -12.12
C ASP A 146 23.82 20.59 -11.07
N GLU A 147 23.58 20.31 -9.79
CA GLU A 147 23.96 21.18 -8.68
C GLU A 147 25.49 21.29 -8.55
N MET A 148 26.21 20.17 -8.61
CA MET A 148 27.67 20.16 -8.57
C MET A 148 28.28 20.92 -9.76
N LEU A 149 27.73 20.74 -10.97
CA LEU A 149 28.18 21.48 -12.15
C LEU A 149 28.00 22.99 -11.98
N ARG A 150 26.85 23.43 -11.43
CA ARG A 150 26.63 24.86 -11.14
C ARG A 150 27.62 25.39 -10.12
N SER A 151 27.88 24.64 -9.05
CA SER A 151 28.84 25.04 -8.01
C SER A 151 30.27 25.13 -8.57
N LEU A 152 30.64 24.20 -9.47
CA LEU A 152 31.93 24.23 -10.14
C LEU A 152 32.07 25.44 -11.07
N ASP A 153 31.04 25.76 -11.85
CA ASP A 153 31.01 26.95 -12.71
C ASP A 153 31.11 28.25 -11.90
N GLU A 154 30.41 28.32 -10.77
CA GLU A 154 30.48 29.47 -9.86
C GLU A 154 31.89 29.62 -9.28
N LYS A 155 32.49 28.54 -8.79
CA LYS A 155 33.87 28.52 -8.30
C LYS A 155 34.89 28.87 -9.38
N SER A 156 34.68 28.42 -10.62
CA SER A 156 35.55 28.76 -11.75
C SER A 156 35.50 30.26 -12.05
N LYS A 157 34.30 30.85 -12.08
CA LYS A 157 34.11 32.30 -12.26
C LYS A 157 34.73 33.10 -11.11
N GLU A 158 34.52 32.67 -9.87
CA GLU A 158 35.19 33.29 -8.70
C GLU A 158 36.71 33.28 -8.90
N ASN A 159 37.29 32.15 -9.27
CA ASN A 159 38.73 32.01 -9.47
C ASN A 159 39.25 32.90 -10.61
N GLU A 160 38.52 33.01 -11.73
CA GLU A 160 38.84 33.94 -12.82
C GLU A 160 38.81 35.40 -12.35
N THR A 161 37.81 35.79 -11.55
CA THR A 161 37.76 37.14 -10.98
C THR A 161 38.90 37.40 -9.99
N PHE A 162 39.29 36.41 -9.19
CA PHE A 162 40.45 36.51 -8.31
C PHE A 162 41.75 36.62 -9.09
N ALA A 163 41.93 35.82 -10.14
CA ALA A 163 43.09 35.91 -11.03
C ALA A 163 43.16 37.29 -11.70
N GLY A 164 42.03 37.83 -12.16
CA GLY A 164 41.93 39.20 -12.69
C GLY A 164 42.33 40.26 -11.67
N LYS A 165 41.80 40.20 -10.45
CA LYS A 165 42.17 41.13 -9.35
C LYS A 165 43.66 41.04 -8.99
N ILE A 166 44.22 39.83 -8.95
CA ILE A 166 45.66 39.64 -8.71
C ILE A 166 46.45 40.31 -9.83
N PHE A 167 46.03 40.14 -11.09
CA PHE A 167 46.68 40.78 -12.23
C PHE A 167 46.62 42.31 -12.18
N GLU A 168 45.46 42.87 -11.83
CA GLU A 168 45.27 44.32 -11.63
C GLU A 168 46.13 44.89 -10.50
N ILE A 169 46.40 44.12 -9.45
CA ILE A 169 47.31 44.53 -8.35
C ILE A 169 48.78 44.36 -8.75
N TRP A 170 49.09 43.30 -9.50
CA TRP A 170 50.45 42.94 -9.89
C TRP A 170 51.03 43.88 -10.96
N GLU A 171 50.21 44.32 -11.92
CA GLU A 171 50.67 45.20 -13.02
C GLU A 171 51.20 46.56 -12.52
N PRO A 172 50.52 47.29 -11.60
CA PRO A 172 51.07 48.51 -11.00
C PRO A 172 52.35 48.27 -10.21
N ILE A 173 52.48 47.14 -9.50
CA ILE A 173 53.68 46.80 -8.74
C ILE A 173 54.87 46.59 -9.68
N LEU A 174 54.67 45.86 -10.79
CA LEU A 174 55.67 45.71 -11.86
C LEU A 174 56.08 47.06 -12.44
N ARG A 175 55.13 47.94 -12.75
CA ARG A 175 55.42 49.29 -13.26
C ARG A 175 56.19 50.14 -12.23
N GLN A 176 55.85 50.04 -10.95
CA GLN A 176 56.58 50.74 -9.88
C GLN A 176 58.00 50.20 -9.71
N GLN A 177 58.20 48.89 -9.78
CA GLN A 177 59.53 48.27 -9.78
C GLN A 177 60.39 48.78 -10.95
N ASP A 178 59.81 48.87 -12.15
CA ASP A 178 60.47 49.43 -13.34
C ASP A 178 60.88 50.91 -13.14
N VAL A 179 60.02 51.71 -12.51
CA VAL A 179 60.29 53.12 -12.21
C VAL A 179 61.39 53.26 -11.16
N ILE A 180 61.37 52.43 -10.11
CA ILE A 180 62.40 52.40 -9.07
C ILE A 180 63.75 51.97 -9.66
N GLN A 181 63.79 50.97 -10.52
CA GLN A 181 65.01 50.54 -11.21
C GLN A 181 65.57 51.65 -12.12
N ARG A 182 64.72 52.35 -12.89
CA ARG A 182 65.16 53.49 -13.72
C ARG A 182 65.62 54.70 -12.89
N GLY A 183 64.96 54.99 -11.77
CA GLY A 183 65.34 56.05 -10.83
C GLY A 183 66.66 55.78 -10.13
N SER A 184 66.94 54.52 -9.76
CA SER A 184 68.23 54.11 -9.19
C SER A 184 69.38 54.33 -10.19
N ILE A 185 69.16 54.04 -11.47
CA ILE A 185 70.15 54.28 -12.55
C ILE A 185 70.39 55.79 -12.78
N GLN A 186 69.39 56.65 -12.57
CA GLN A 186 69.52 58.11 -12.71
C GLN A 186 70.21 58.78 -11.51
N ASN A 187 69.93 58.31 -10.29
CA ASN A 187 70.60 58.82 -9.09
C ASN A 187 72.08 58.45 -9.06
N ASP A 188 72.47 57.26 -9.54
CA ASP A 188 73.89 56.94 -9.71
C ASP A 188 74.55 57.91 -10.71
N LYS A 189 73.89 58.24 -11.82
CA LYS A 189 74.42 59.20 -12.81
C LYS A 189 74.52 60.65 -12.30
N SER A 190 73.62 61.09 -11.42
CA SER A 190 73.66 62.46 -10.87
C SER A 190 74.74 62.62 -9.79
N LEU A 191 75.00 61.58 -9.00
CA LEU A 191 76.12 61.51 -8.05
C LEU A 191 77.47 61.65 -8.75
N TYR A 192 77.66 61.04 -9.92
CA TYR A 192 78.89 61.21 -10.72
C TYR A 192 79.07 62.60 -11.35
N MET A 193 77.98 63.39 -11.48
CA MET A 193 78.01 64.72 -12.10
C MET A 193 78.05 65.88 -11.08
N SER A 194 77.71 65.67 -9.80
CA SER A 194 77.82 66.69 -8.74
C SER A 194 79.19 66.76 -8.04
N THR A 195 80.11 65.84 -8.32
CA THR A 195 81.48 65.83 -7.76
C THR A 195 82.56 66.30 -8.74
N LYS A 196 82.26 67.26 -9.62
CA LYS A 196 83.25 67.93 -10.47
C LYS A 196 83.14 69.45 -10.40
#